data_AF-A0A0F7C193-F1
#
_entry.id   AF-A0A0F7C193-F1
#
_cell.length_a   1.000
_cell.length_b   1.000
_cell.length_c   1.000
_cell.angle_alpha   90.00
_cell.angle_beta   90.00
_cell.angle_gamma   90.00
#
_symmetry.space_group_name_H-M   'P 1'
#
loop_
_entity.id
_entity.type
_entity.pdbx_description
1 polymer ?
#
loop_
_entity_poly.entity_id
_entity_poly.type
_entity_poly.pdbx_seq_one_letter_code
_entity_poly.pdbx_strand_id
1 'polypeptide(L)'
;MKKALLFFLFVTMLAVPFQQTSAHPGRTDKNGGHTCRTNCEKWGLSYGEYHYHNGGSSSSTKGTSPTKAKAPSKSTAPTAKPAGKAPVVQKKTIVAVDQAPVYSAPATSASVSTTLWYGYEVKDKGGSTHFASLEQGYLSKTLLTQYTVISPKKVSIQADKGYFYATPSTKSKARGSAPLHAEVSVVGENQTWYYGSSKDSNGNVVVGFISKNVAY
;
A
#
# COMPACT_ATOMS: atom_id res chain seq x y z
N MET A 1 -21.57 53.09 22.44
CA MET A 1 -20.87 51.97 23.10
C MET A 1 -21.23 50.60 22.51
N LYS A 2 -22.53 50.25 22.37
CA LYS A 2 -22.99 48.94 21.82
C LYS A 2 -22.52 48.63 20.37
N LYS A 3 -22.46 49.65 19.50
CA LYS A 3 -21.99 49.51 18.10
C LYS A 3 -20.48 49.24 18.00
N ALA A 4 -19.68 49.81 18.90
CA ALA A 4 -18.24 49.56 18.96
C ALA A 4 -17.96 48.15 19.51
N LEU A 5 -18.75 47.66 20.46
CA LEU A 5 -18.65 46.30 20.98
C LEU A 5 -18.99 45.25 19.90
N LEU A 6 -20.03 45.49 19.10
CA LEU A 6 -20.40 44.61 17.97
C LEU A 6 -19.32 44.60 16.88
N PHE A 7 -18.72 45.75 16.59
CA PHE A 7 -17.61 45.83 15.63
C PHE A 7 -16.37 45.08 16.15
N PHE A 8 -16.05 45.23 17.44
CA PHE A 8 -14.92 44.52 18.05
C PHE A 8 -15.14 43.00 18.07
N LEU A 9 -16.36 42.54 18.34
CA LEU A 9 -16.72 41.12 18.28
C LEU A 9 -16.64 40.54 16.87
N PHE A 10 -17.00 41.34 15.85
CA PHE A 10 -16.93 40.91 14.45
C PHE A 10 -15.47 40.79 13.97
N VAL A 11 -14.61 41.73 14.36
CA VAL A 11 -13.18 41.72 14.02
C VAL A 11 -12.43 40.57 14.71
N THR A 12 -12.77 40.24 15.97
CA THR A 12 -12.15 39.09 16.66
C THR A 12 -12.55 37.73 16.08
N MET A 13 -13.76 37.60 15.51
CA MET A 13 -14.21 36.37 14.84
C MET A 13 -13.46 36.13 13.51
N LEU A 14 -13.07 37.18 12.79
CA LEU A 14 -12.29 37.10 11.56
C LEU A 14 -10.80 36.80 11.79
N ALA A 15 -10.29 37.03 13.00
CA ALA A 15 -8.88 36.82 13.33
C ALA A 15 -8.54 35.37 13.76
N VAL A 16 -9.52 34.46 13.76
CA VAL A 16 -9.26 33.05 14.09
C VAL A 16 -8.64 32.36 12.87
N PRO A 17 -7.41 31.83 12.96
CA PRO A 17 -6.80 31.10 11.84
C PRO A 17 -7.62 29.85 11.55
N PHE A 18 -8.08 29.72 10.31
CA PHE A 18 -8.64 28.47 9.81
C PHE A 18 -7.56 27.40 9.88
N GLN A 19 -7.65 26.53 10.89
CA GLN A 19 -6.84 25.33 10.95
C GLN A 19 -7.21 24.49 9.73
N GLN A 20 -6.31 24.44 8.74
CA GLN A 20 -6.51 23.59 7.57
C GLN A 20 -6.47 22.13 8.06
N THR A 21 -7.64 21.55 8.24
CA THR A 21 -7.78 20.12 8.48
C THR A 21 -7.35 19.43 7.20
N SER A 22 -6.09 19.02 7.16
CA SER A 22 -5.60 18.21 6.06
C SER A 22 -6.35 16.88 6.15
N ALA A 23 -7.27 16.63 5.23
CA ALA A 23 -7.90 15.33 5.11
C ALA A 23 -6.92 14.40 4.41
N HIS A 24 -6.67 13.23 5.00
CA HIS A 24 -5.84 12.23 4.37
C HIS A 24 -6.44 11.82 3.01
N PRO A 25 -5.68 11.84 1.91
CA PRO A 25 -6.17 11.40 0.62
C PRO A 25 -6.44 9.89 0.64
N GLY A 26 -7.69 9.53 0.40
CA GLY A 26 -8.18 8.15 0.44
C GLY A 26 -9.54 8.10 1.10
N ARG A 27 -10.58 7.76 0.34
CA ARG A 27 -11.91 7.55 0.91
C ARG A 27 -11.88 6.29 1.78
N THR A 28 -12.34 6.39 3.03
CA THR A 28 -12.52 5.23 3.89
C THR A 28 -13.48 4.25 3.22
N ASP A 29 -13.06 3.00 3.09
CA ASP A 29 -13.84 1.93 2.49
C ASP A 29 -14.77 1.27 3.53
N LYS A 30 -15.55 0.28 3.07
CA LYS A 30 -16.51 -0.46 3.90
C LYS A 30 -15.87 -1.23 5.07
N ASN A 31 -14.56 -1.44 5.04
CA ASN A 31 -13.82 -2.14 6.08
C ASN A 31 -13.29 -1.16 7.15
N GLY A 32 -13.49 0.16 7.01
CA GLY A 32 -13.05 1.15 8.00
C GLY A 32 -11.59 1.58 7.88
N GLY A 33 -10.97 1.36 6.73
CA GLY A 33 -9.64 1.87 6.40
C GLY A 33 -9.58 2.49 5.00
N HIS A 34 -8.39 2.83 4.53
CA HIS A 34 -8.16 3.37 3.19
C HIS A 34 -6.77 3.00 2.66
N THR A 35 -6.64 2.85 1.34
CA THR A 35 -5.32 2.77 0.69
C THR A 35 -4.82 4.17 0.35
N CYS A 36 -3.62 4.51 0.80
CA CYS A 36 -3.00 5.76 0.41
C CYS A 36 -2.54 5.73 -1.06
N ARG A 37 -2.94 6.74 -1.83
CA ARG A 37 -2.66 6.84 -3.28
C ARG A 37 -2.00 8.14 -3.70
N THR A 38 -1.99 9.17 -2.86
CA THR A 38 -1.32 10.44 -3.15
C THR A 38 -0.73 10.99 -1.85
N ASN A 39 0.44 11.66 -1.93
CA ASN A 39 1.08 12.33 -0.80
C ASN A 39 1.26 11.47 0.48
N CYS A 40 1.45 10.16 0.34
CA CYS A 40 1.44 9.20 1.46
C CYS A 40 2.54 9.48 2.49
N GLU A 41 3.68 9.95 2.03
CA GLU A 41 4.82 10.29 2.87
C GLU A 41 4.50 11.46 3.82
N LYS A 42 3.61 12.39 3.41
CA LYS A 42 3.13 13.48 4.27
C LYS A 42 2.35 12.95 5.48
N TRP A 43 1.86 11.73 5.39
CA TRP A 43 1.03 11.06 6.38
C TRP A 43 1.74 9.89 7.06
N GLY A 44 3.04 9.72 6.82
CA GLY A 44 3.82 8.62 7.38
C GLY A 44 3.44 7.24 6.81
N LEU A 45 2.79 7.20 5.64
CA LEU A 45 2.43 5.97 4.94
C LEU A 45 3.26 5.80 3.66
N SER A 46 3.44 4.56 3.25
CA SER A 46 4.02 4.23 1.95
C SER A 46 2.95 4.32 0.85
N TYR A 47 3.36 4.60 -0.39
CA TYR A 47 2.44 4.55 -1.53
C TYR A 47 1.82 3.16 -1.67
N GLY A 48 0.49 3.09 -1.66
CA GLY A 48 -0.26 1.82 -1.71
C GLY A 48 -0.43 1.12 -0.37
N GLU A 49 0.04 1.70 0.73
CA GLU A 49 -0.19 1.19 2.09
C GLU A 49 -1.66 1.37 2.50
N TYR A 50 -2.21 0.39 3.21
CA TYR A 50 -3.59 0.42 3.70
C TYR A 50 -3.62 0.75 5.20
N HIS A 51 -4.37 1.79 5.59
CA HIS A 51 -4.43 2.32 6.95
C HIS A 51 -5.85 2.24 7.52
N TYR A 52 -6.00 1.82 8.78
CA TYR A 52 -7.29 1.70 9.47
C TYR A 52 -7.56 2.90 10.39
N HIS A 53 -8.81 3.39 10.43
CA HIS A 53 -9.21 4.53 11.27
C HIS A 53 -9.75 4.14 12.66
N ASN A 54 -10.09 2.88 12.89
CA ASN A 54 -10.56 2.42 14.20
C ASN A 54 -9.35 2.10 15.09
N GLY A 55 -9.18 2.84 16.19
CA GLY A 55 -8.04 2.82 17.13
C GLY A 55 -7.70 1.49 17.83
N GLY A 56 -7.61 0.38 17.09
CA GLY A 56 -7.00 -0.86 17.52
C GLY A 56 -5.48 -0.74 17.40
N SER A 57 -4.84 -0.43 18.52
CA SER A 57 -3.38 -0.47 18.66
C SER A 57 -2.78 -1.75 18.08
N SER A 58 -1.89 -1.62 17.10
CA SER A 58 -0.76 -2.54 16.99
C SER A 58 0.40 -1.95 17.78
N SER A 59 0.32 -2.02 19.11
CA SER A 59 1.41 -1.62 19.99
C SER A 59 2.48 -2.70 20.02
N SER A 60 3.55 -2.47 19.26
CA SER A 60 4.84 -3.10 19.45
C SER A 60 5.34 -2.82 20.87
N THR A 61 5.43 -3.85 21.71
CA THR A 61 6.04 -3.77 23.04
C THR A 61 7.49 -4.28 22.97
N LYS A 62 8.45 -3.36 23.12
CA LYS A 62 9.83 -3.64 23.56
C LYS A 62 10.07 -2.79 24.80
N GLY A 63 10.35 -3.47 25.92
CA GLY A 63 10.34 -2.87 27.26
C GLY A 63 11.65 -2.19 27.67
N THR A 64 11.62 -1.64 28.88
CA THR A 64 12.65 -1.72 29.95
C THR A 64 12.06 -1.08 31.22
N SER A 65 12.19 -1.77 32.37
CA SER A 65 11.73 -1.37 33.71
C SER A 65 12.55 -0.21 34.30
N PRO A 66 12.15 0.43 35.43
CA PRO A 66 12.39 -0.16 36.76
C PRO A 66 11.35 0.14 37.88
N THR A 67 11.42 -0.68 38.95
CA THR A 67 10.99 -0.45 40.37
C THR A 67 9.47 -0.22 40.63
N LYS A 68 8.77 -0.86 41.58
CA LYS A 68 9.10 -1.36 42.93
C LYS A 68 7.93 -2.25 43.48
N ALA A 69 8.24 -3.12 44.45
CA ALA A 69 7.44 -4.13 45.20
C ALA A 69 5.97 -3.76 45.59
N LYS A 70 4.99 -4.67 45.85
CA LYS A 70 4.99 -5.85 46.76
C LYS A 70 3.69 -6.72 46.58
N ALA A 71 3.86 -8.04 46.36
CA ALA A 71 3.18 -9.29 46.80
C ALA A 71 1.69 -9.34 47.31
N PRO A 72 1.03 -10.54 47.43
CA PRO A 72 1.13 -11.81 46.67
C PRO A 72 -0.22 -12.56 46.40
N SER A 73 -0.14 -13.70 45.69
CA SER A 73 -0.95 -14.94 45.81
C SER A 73 -2.11 -15.18 44.82
N LYS A 74 -1.95 -16.11 43.87
CA LYS A 74 -2.29 -17.55 44.01
C LYS A 74 -1.90 -18.32 42.73
N SER A 75 -1.36 -19.51 42.93
CA SER A 75 -0.87 -20.45 41.93
C SER A 75 -2.01 -21.06 41.09
N THR A 76 -1.82 -21.17 39.77
CA THR A 76 -2.48 -22.19 38.94
C THR A 76 -1.55 -22.58 37.78
N ALA A 77 -1.58 -23.88 37.46
CA ALA A 77 -0.63 -24.70 36.71
C ALA A 77 -0.21 -24.20 35.30
N PRO A 78 0.94 -24.65 34.76
CA PRO A 78 1.49 -24.14 33.50
C PRO A 78 0.76 -24.72 32.28
N THR A 79 -0.03 -23.89 31.60
CA THR A 79 -0.57 -24.21 30.28
C THR A 79 0.54 -24.07 29.24
N ALA A 80 0.82 -25.16 28.51
CA ALA A 80 1.79 -25.21 27.43
C ALA A 80 1.53 -24.09 26.40
N LYS A 81 2.59 -23.33 26.11
CA LYS A 81 2.63 -22.27 25.08
C LYS A 81 2.22 -22.85 23.72
N PRO A 82 1.16 -22.35 23.06
CA PRO A 82 0.83 -22.77 21.70
C PRO A 82 1.99 -22.39 20.77
N ALA A 83 2.48 -23.37 20.01
CA ALA A 83 3.44 -23.15 18.95
C ALA A 83 2.88 -22.09 17.97
N GLY A 84 3.68 -21.06 17.70
CA GLY A 84 3.31 -19.96 16.81
C GLY A 84 2.93 -20.50 15.44
N LYS A 85 1.75 -20.10 14.94
CA LYS A 85 1.31 -20.40 13.57
C LYS A 85 2.38 -19.90 12.59
N ALA A 86 2.81 -20.75 11.67
CA ALA A 86 3.71 -20.37 10.59
C ALA A 86 3.15 -19.14 9.83
N PRO A 87 3.99 -18.20 9.37
CA PRO A 87 3.53 -17.03 8.64
C PRO A 87 2.70 -17.46 7.42
N VAL A 88 1.45 -17.00 7.33
CA VAL A 88 0.59 -17.28 6.18
C VAL A 88 1.15 -16.53 4.98
N VAL A 89 1.66 -17.26 3.99
CA VAL A 89 2.20 -16.69 2.74
C VAL A 89 1.04 -16.08 1.95
N GLN A 90 0.91 -14.75 1.96
CA GLN A 90 -0.13 -14.04 1.23
C GLN A 90 0.32 -13.72 -0.19
N LYS A 91 -0.37 -14.26 -1.20
CA LYS A 91 -0.17 -13.91 -2.61
C LYS A 91 -1.16 -12.83 -3.03
N LYS A 92 -0.68 -11.79 -3.73
CA LYS A 92 -1.52 -10.76 -4.35
C LYS A 92 -1.39 -10.84 -5.86
N THR A 93 -2.53 -10.70 -6.54
CA THR A 93 -2.62 -10.54 -8.00
C THR A 93 -2.94 -9.10 -8.31
N ILE A 94 -2.21 -8.51 -9.24
CA ILE A 94 -2.36 -7.12 -9.64
C ILE A 94 -2.45 -6.96 -11.15
N VAL A 95 -3.02 -5.84 -11.59
CA VAL A 95 -2.98 -5.41 -12.99
C VAL A 95 -1.55 -5.07 -13.41
N ALA A 96 -1.11 -5.62 -14.54
CA ALA A 96 0.25 -5.48 -15.08
C ALA A 96 0.37 -4.53 -16.29
N VAL A 97 -0.70 -3.79 -16.63
CA VAL A 97 -0.70 -2.79 -17.71
C VAL A 97 -1.24 -1.46 -17.20
N ASP A 98 -0.96 -0.36 -17.90
CA ASP A 98 -1.33 0.97 -17.41
C ASP A 98 -2.84 1.22 -17.46
N GLN A 99 -3.53 0.63 -18.43
CA GLN A 99 -4.98 0.73 -18.62
C GLN A 99 -5.51 -0.65 -19.04
N ALA A 100 -6.01 -1.42 -18.09
CA ALA A 100 -6.54 -2.74 -18.34
C ALA A 100 -8.06 -2.68 -18.53
N PRO A 101 -8.60 -3.09 -19.70
CA PRO A 101 -10.04 -3.06 -19.93
C PRO A 101 -10.74 -4.11 -19.08
N VAL A 102 -11.81 -3.68 -18.40
CA VAL A 102 -12.77 -4.56 -17.74
C VAL A 102 -13.98 -4.69 -18.64
N TYR A 103 -14.25 -5.89 -19.10
CA TYR A 103 -15.31 -6.22 -20.05
C TYR A 103 -16.60 -6.55 -19.33
N SER A 104 -17.75 -6.27 -19.94
CA SER A 104 -19.08 -6.61 -19.40
C SER A 104 -19.35 -8.13 -19.38
N ALA A 105 -18.63 -8.90 -20.20
CA ALA A 105 -18.69 -10.36 -20.29
C ALA A 105 -17.27 -10.94 -20.42
N PRO A 106 -17.04 -12.24 -20.16
CA PRO A 106 -15.71 -12.87 -20.25
C PRO A 106 -15.27 -13.12 -21.70
N ALA A 107 -15.26 -12.06 -22.52
CA ALA A 107 -14.87 -12.05 -23.92
C ALA A 107 -14.25 -10.70 -24.27
N THR A 108 -13.16 -10.71 -25.05
CA THR A 108 -12.49 -9.46 -25.49
C THR A 108 -13.29 -8.66 -26.51
N SER A 109 -14.32 -9.26 -27.12
CA SER A 109 -15.27 -8.60 -28.02
C SER A 109 -16.40 -7.89 -27.28
N ALA A 110 -16.55 -8.10 -25.97
CA ALA A 110 -17.59 -7.46 -25.18
C ALA A 110 -17.29 -5.97 -24.95
N SER A 111 -18.32 -5.20 -24.60
CA SER A 111 -18.15 -3.77 -24.29
C SER A 111 -17.26 -3.57 -23.06
N VAL A 112 -16.37 -2.58 -23.11
CA VAL A 112 -15.56 -2.17 -21.96
C VAL A 112 -16.43 -1.38 -20.98
N SER A 113 -16.56 -1.89 -19.75
CA SER A 113 -17.30 -1.24 -18.67
C SER A 113 -16.47 -0.17 -17.95
N THR A 114 -15.18 -0.42 -17.75
CA THR A 114 -14.25 0.50 -17.11
C THR A 114 -12.79 0.10 -17.40
N THR A 115 -11.82 0.91 -16.98
CA THR A 115 -10.40 0.58 -17.02
C THR A 115 -9.80 0.56 -15.62
N LEU A 116 -8.87 -0.37 -15.40
CA LEU A 116 -8.09 -0.47 -14.16
C LEU A 116 -6.63 -0.09 -14.42
N TRP A 117 -6.05 0.63 -13.47
CA TRP A 117 -4.68 1.09 -13.52
C TRP A 117 -3.70 0.00 -13.02
N TYR A 118 -2.44 0.10 -13.42
CA TYR A 118 -1.38 -0.81 -12.99
C TYR A 118 -1.28 -0.93 -11.46
N GLY A 119 -1.10 -2.12 -10.92
CA GLY A 119 -0.96 -2.32 -9.48
C GLY A 119 -2.30 -2.39 -8.74
N TYR A 120 -3.44 -2.18 -9.42
CA TYR A 120 -4.76 -2.45 -8.84
C TYR A 120 -4.86 -3.93 -8.44
N GLU A 121 -5.25 -4.18 -7.18
CA GLU A 121 -5.39 -5.54 -6.63
C GLU A 121 -6.63 -6.23 -7.21
N VAL A 122 -6.41 -7.38 -7.85
CA VAL A 122 -7.46 -8.19 -8.49
C VAL A 122 -7.83 -9.34 -7.56
N LYS A 123 -9.07 -9.30 -7.07
CA LYS A 123 -9.69 -10.39 -6.30
C LYS A 123 -10.62 -11.18 -7.21
N ASP A 124 -10.05 -12.16 -7.91
CA ASP A 124 -10.78 -13.03 -8.82
C ASP A 124 -11.83 -13.87 -8.06
N LYS A 125 -13.11 -13.73 -8.42
CA LYS A 125 -14.22 -14.55 -7.89
C LYS A 125 -14.32 -15.92 -8.57
N GLY A 126 -13.52 -16.18 -9.60
CA GLY A 126 -13.52 -17.43 -10.36
C GLY A 126 -14.57 -17.46 -11.46
N GLY A 127 -14.88 -18.67 -11.96
CA GLY A 127 -15.89 -18.89 -13.00
C GLY A 127 -15.39 -18.78 -14.45
N SER A 128 -14.16 -18.32 -14.69
CA SER A 128 -13.52 -18.35 -16.01
C SER A 128 -12.04 -18.71 -15.92
N THR A 129 -11.56 -19.45 -16.92
CA THR A 129 -10.16 -19.84 -17.09
C THR A 129 -9.30 -18.66 -17.57
N HIS A 130 -9.82 -17.86 -18.50
CA HIS A 130 -9.09 -16.78 -19.16
C HIS A 130 -9.36 -15.40 -18.57
N PHE A 131 -10.47 -15.25 -17.84
CA PHE A 131 -10.87 -13.97 -17.25
C PHE A 131 -10.97 -14.08 -15.73
N ALA A 132 -10.44 -13.08 -15.03
CA ALA A 132 -10.75 -12.85 -13.64
C ALA A 132 -12.13 -12.19 -13.52
N SER A 133 -12.99 -12.73 -12.68
CA SER A 133 -14.31 -12.15 -12.39
C SER A 133 -14.19 -11.15 -11.25
N LEU A 134 -14.63 -9.92 -11.51
CA LEU A 134 -14.64 -8.79 -10.58
C LEU A 134 -16.09 -8.32 -10.39
N GLU A 135 -16.33 -7.46 -9.40
CA GLU A 135 -17.66 -6.85 -9.21
C GLU A 135 -18.07 -5.96 -10.39
N GLN A 136 -17.09 -5.37 -11.06
CA GLN A 136 -17.29 -4.41 -12.14
C GLN A 136 -17.24 -5.06 -13.54
N GLY A 137 -17.05 -6.38 -13.64
CA GLY A 137 -16.97 -7.11 -14.91
C GLY A 137 -15.85 -8.15 -14.94
N TYR A 138 -15.27 -8.36 -16.13
CA TYR A 138 -14.31 -9.42 -16.42
C TYR A 138 -13.00 -8.84 -16.94
N LEU A 139 -11.88 -9.29 -16.39
CA LEU A 139 -10.55 -8.80 -16.73
C LEU A 139 -9.69 -9.95 -17.26
N SER A 140 -9.03 -9.78 -18.41
CA SER A 140 -8.17 -10.84 -18.94
C SER A 140 -7.02 -11.18 -17.99
N LYS A 141 -6.85 -12.47 -17.65
CA LYS A 141 -5.77 -12.94 -16.77
C LYS A 141 -4.39 -12.75 -17.39
N THR A 142 -4.29 -12.60 -18.72
CA THR A 142 -3.03 -12.30 -19.41
C THR A 142 -2.46 -10.92 -19.09
N LEU A 143 -3.31 -10.02 -18.56
CA LEU A 143 -2.92 -8.67 -18.15
C LEU A 143 -2.56 -8.59 -16.66
N LEU A 144 -2.45 -9.74 -15.99
CA LEU A 144 -2.21 -9.83 -14.55
C LEU A 144 -0.82 -10.34 -14.25
N THR A 145 -0.32 -9.96 -13.09
CA THR A 145 0.88 -10.54 -12.48
C THR A 145 0.65 -10.74 -11.00
N GLN A 146 1.49 -11.54 -10.36
CA GLN A 146 1.35 -11.87 -8.94
C GLN A 146 2.67 -11.71 -8.21
N TYR A 147 2.59 -11.42 -6.91
CA TYR A 147 3.72 -11.42 -6.01
C TYR A 147 3.30 -11.92 -4.63
N THR A 148 4.27 -12.41 -3.87
CA THR A 148 4.11 -12.76 -2.47
C THR A 148 4.36 -11.52 -1.62
N VAL A 149 3.43 -11.17 -0.74
CA VAL A 149 3.59 -10.08 0.21
C VAL A 149 4.65 -10.47 1.24
N ILE A 150 5.56 -9.55 1.51
CA ILE A 150 6.58 -9.71 2.56
C ILE A 150 6.49 -8.56 3.55
N SER A 151 7.17 -8.68 4.70
CA SER A 151 7.35 -7.54 5.59
C SER A 151 8.04 -6.41 4.81
N PRO A 152 7.50 -5.18 4.82
CA PRO A 152 8.11 -4.07 4.12
C PRO A 152 9.57 -3.87 4.53
N LYS A 153 10.43 -3.65 3.54
CA LYS A 153 11.85 -3.41 3.75
C LYS A 153 12.38 -2.44 2.70
N LYS A 154 13.53 -1.85 3.01
CA LYS A 154 14.25 -0.95 2.10
C LYS A 154 15.50 -1.64 1.62
N VAL A 155 15.76 -1.56 0.32
CA VAL A 155 17.01 -2.01 -0.32
C VAL A 155 17.55 -0.88 -1.18
N SER A 156 18.84 -0.91 -1.52
CA SER A 156 19.45 0.14 -2.35
C SER A 156 19.81 -0.42 -3.72
N ILE A 157 19.68 0.40 -4.75
CA ILE A 157 20.11 0.03 -6.10
C ILE A 157 21.64 0.08 -6.17
N GLN A 158 22.25 -1.00 -6.65
CA GLN A 158 23.72 -1.17 -6.71
C GLN A 158 24.28 -1.10 -8.12
N ALA A 159 23.42 -1.14 -9.14
CA ALA A 159 23.82 -0.87 -10.53
C ALA A 159 23.63 0.62 -10.87
N ASP A 160 24.26 1.09 -11.94
CA ASP A 160 24.15 2.48 -12.41
C ASP A 160 22.68 2.94 -12.55
N LYS A 161 21.80 2.02 -12.96
CA LYS A 161 20.35 2.22 -13.00
C LYS A 161 19.59 0.95 -12.63
N GLY A 162 18.54 1.11 -11.83
CA GLY A 162 17.57 0.06 -11.52
C GLY A 162 16.28 0.26 -12.31
N TYR A 163 16.05 -0.57 -13.34
CA TYR A 163 14.82 -0.54 -14.12
C TYR A 163 13.67 -1.27 -13.41
N PHE A 164 12.50 -0.63 -13.42
CA PHE A 164 11.25 -1.18 -12.92
C PHE A 164 10.40 -1.68 -14.10
N TYR A 165 9.93 -2.91 -13.99
CA TYR A 165 9.18 -3.62 -15.02
C TYR A 165 7.75 -3.90 -14.59
N ALA A 166 6.84 -4.02 -15.55
CA ALA A 166 5.43 -4.24 -15.25
C ALA A 166 5.16 -5.65 -14.70
N THR A 167 5.94 -6.65 -15.12
CA THR A 167 5.92 -8.04 -14.61
C THR A 167 7.33 -8.43 -14.17
N PRO A 168 7.53 -9.55 -13.44
CA PRO A 168 8.87 -10.04 -13.04
C PRO A 168 9.65 -10.61 -14.23
N SER A 169 9.90 -9.78 -15.24
CA SER A 169 10.62 -10.13 -16.46
C SER A 169 11.14 -8.88 -17.14
N THR A 170 12.41 -8.91 -17.56
CA THR A 170 13.05 -7.85 -18.36
C THR A 170 12.44 -7.70 -19.75
N LYS A 171 11.70 -8.71 -20.23
CA LYS A 171 10.97 -8.64 -21.51
C LYS A 171 9.66 -7.87 -21.42
N SER A 172 9.20 -7.55 -20.22
CA SER A 172 7.95 -6.81 -20.03
C SER A 172 8.16 -5.30 -20.13
N LYS A 173 7.06 -4.55 -20.20
CA LYS A 173 7.12 -3.09 -20.33
C LYS A 173 7.93 -2.48 -19.18
N ALA A 174 8.97 -1.72 -19.52
CA ALA A 174 9.67 -0.86 -18.57
C ALA A 174 8.75 0.29 -18.15
N ARG A 175 8.60 0.47 -16.84
CA ARG A 175 7.77 1.50 -16.21
C ARG A 175 8.57 2.74 -15.83
N GLY A 176 9.87 2.58 -15.66
CA GLY A 176 10.78 3.66 -15.27
C GLY A 176 12.09 3.10 -14.73
N SER A 177 12.94 3.99 -14.25
CA SER A 177 14.22 3.63 -13.61
C SER A 177 14.55 4.57 -12.48
N ALA A 178 15.24 4.06 -11.47
CA ALA A 178 15.85 4.87 -10.41
C ALA A 178 17.39 4.78 -10.49
N PRO A 179 18.11 5.84 -10.10
CA PRO A 179 19.58 5.90 -10.21
C PRO A 179 20.26 4.98 -9.18
N LEU A 180 21.57 4.79 -9.36
CA LEU A 180 22.45 4.18 -8.37
C LEU A 180 22.20 4.76 -6.96
N HIS A 181 22.23 3.89 -5.97
CA HIS A 181 21.96 4.17 -4.55
C HIS A 181 20.55 4.65 -4.20
N ALA A 182 19.65 4.80 -5.16
CA ALA A 182 18.26 5.09 -4.85
C ALA A 182 17.64 3.97 -4.02
N GLU A 183 16.87 4.37 -3.01
CA GLU A 183 16.20 3.46 -2.09
C GLU A 183 14.95 2.88 -2.76
N VAL A 184 14.75 1.57 -2.62
CA VAL A 184 13.55 0.86 -3.07
C VAL A 184 12.77 0.39 -1.85
N SER A 185 11.54 0.89 -1.73
CA SER A 185 10.55 0.43 -0.76
C SER A 185 9.91 -0.84 -1.27
N VAL A 186 10.37 -1.99 -0.75
CA VAL A 186 9.91 -3.33 -1.14
C VAL A 186 8.73 -3.75 -0.28
N VAL A 187 7.64 -4.18 -0.92
CA VAL A 187 6.42 -4.68 -0.25
C VAL A 187 6.08 -6.12 -0.64
N GLY A 188 6.78 -6.66 -1.64
CA GLY A 188 6.54 -8.00 -2.13
C GLY A 188 7.71 -8.56 -2.92
N GLU A 189 7.63 -9.84 -3.24
CA GLU A 189 8.62 -10.50 -4.08
C GLU A 189 7.99 -11.56 -4.98
N ASN A 190 8.64 -11.80 -6.11
CA ASN A 190 8.35 -12.91 -6.98
C ASN A 190 9.68 -13.49 -7.45
N GLN A 191 10.06 -14.66 -6.91
CA GLN A 191 11.33 -15.32 -7.23
C GLN A 191 12.54 -14.38 -7.06
N THR A 192 13.22 -14.05 -8.17
CA THR A 192 14.40 -13.17 -8.25
C THR A 192 14.04 -11.70 -8.42
N TRP A 193 12.79 -11.32 -8.18
CA TRP A 193 12.28 -9.96 -8.31
C TRP A 193 11.68 -9.45 -7.01
N TYR A 194 11.94 -8.19 -6.71
CA TYR A 194 11.18 -7.42 -5.73
C TYR A 194 10.06 -6.68 -6.44
N TYR A 195 8.92 -6.55 -5.76
CA TYR A 195 7.85 -5.62 -6.12
C TYR A 195 7.85 -4.48 -5.11
N GLY A 196 7.93 -3.24 -5.61
CA GLY A 196 8.08 -2.08 -4.77
C GLY A 196 8.08 -0.78 -5.55
N SER A 197 8.49 0.28 -4.88
CA SER A 197 8.59 1.62 -5.45
C SER A 197 9.91 2.30 -5.12
N SER A 198 10.29 3.26 -5.96
CA SER A 198 11.43 4.15 -5.76
C SER A 198 11.15 5.51 -6.39
N LYS A 199 12.10 6.44 -6.32
CA LYS A 199 12.03 7.73 -7.00
C LYS A 199 13.03 7.77 -8.15
N ASP A 200 12.58 8.22 -9.32
CA ASP A 200 13.46 8.49 -10.45
C ASP A 200 14.35 9.73 -10.20
N SER A 201 15.22 10.05 -11.17
CA SER A 201 16.10 11.22 -11.09
C SER A 201 15.36 12.56 -11.00
N ASN A 202 14.09 12.60 -11.40
CA ASN A 202 13.24 13.79 -11.37
C ASN A 202 12.39 13.83 -10.09
N GLY A 203 12.54 12.85 -9.19
CA GLY A 203 11.76 12.71 -7.97
C GLY A 203 10.38 12.07 -8.16
N ASN A 204 10.02 11.62 -9.37
CA ASN A 204 8.75 10.95 -9.61
C ASN A 204 8.78 9.52 -9.07
N VAL A 205 7.66 9.08 -8.52
CA VAL A 205 7.54 7.71 -8.01
C VAL A 205 7.44 6.72 -9.18
N VAL A 206 8.34 5.74 -9.19
CA VAL A 206 8.29 4.58 -10.08
C VAL A 206 7.87 3.36 -9.25
N VAL A 207 6.91 2.60 -9.76
CA VAL A 207 6.41 1.37 -9.11
C VAL A 207 6.53 0.23 -10.08
N GLY A 208 7.01 -0.93 -9.63
CA GLY A 208 7.06 -2.13 -10.44
C GLY A 208 7.97 -3.21 -9.88
N PHE A 209 8.33 -4.14 -10.75
CA PHE A 209 9.25 -5.23 -10.46
C PHE A 209 10.69 -4.83 -10.76
N ILE A 210 11.60 -5.01 -9.80
CA ILE A 210 13.04 -4.80 -9.96
C ILE A 210 13.79 -6.08 -9.60
N SER A 211 14.86 -6.38 -10.32
CA SER A 211 15.66 -7.59 -10.07
C SER A 211 16.40 -7.49 -8.73
N LYS A 212 16.38 -8.58 -7.96
CA LYS A 212 17.16 -8.72 -6.71
C LYS A 212 18.67 -8.65 -6.93
N ASN A 213 19.13 -8.90 -8.17
CA ASN A 213 20.55 -8.76 -8.54
C ASN A 213 20.95 -7.29 -8.75
N VAL A 214 19.98 -6.39 -8.88
CA VAL A 214 20.19 -4.97 -9.12
C VAL A 214 19.96 -4.14 -7.86
N ALA A 215 19.06 -4.59 -6.98
CA ALA A 215 18.75 -3.90 -5.73
C ALA A 215 18.85 -4.87 -4.55
N TYR A 216 19.81 -4.61 -3.65
CA TYR A 216 20.07 -5.40 -2.44
C TYR A 216 20.65 -4.55 -1.32
#